data_AF-A0A814S1Y1-F1
#
_entry.id   AF-A0A814S1Y1-F1
#
_cell.length_a   1.000
_cell.length_b   1.000
_cell.length_c   1.000
_cell.angle_alpha   90.00
_cell.angle_beta   90.00
_cell.angle_gamma   90.00
#
_symmetry.space_group_name_H-M   'P 1'
#
loop_
_entity.id
_entity.type
_entity.pdbx_description
1 polymer ?
#
loop_
_entity_poly.entity_id
_entity_poly.type
_entity_poly.pdbx_seq_one_letter_code
_entity_poly.pdbx_strand_id
1 'polypeptide(L)' 'FASGSKNGDVLVWDYDSNSLLYNLSGHSSTVRSIEYLPNNFLASGDEH' A
#
# COMPACT_ATOMS: atom_id res chain seq x y z
N PHE A 1 -7.73 1.07 -5.31
CA PHE A 1 -7.65 1.49 -3.90
C PHE A 1 -6.49 0.75 -3.23
N ALA A 2 -5.95 1.25 -2.10
CA ALA A 2 -4.78 0.66 -1.45
C ALA A 2 -5.03 0.47 0.04
N SER A 3 -4.35 -0.53 0.61
CA SER A 3 -4.44 -0.88 2.02
C SER A 3 -3.09 -1.28 2.57
N GLY A 4 -2.85 -0.94 3.84
CA GLY A 4 -1.62 -1.23 4.57
C GLY A 4 -1.81 -2.42 5.49
N SER A 5 -0.81 -3.29 5.56
CA SER A 5 -0.79 -4.48 6.39
C SER A 5 0.03 -4.26 7.65
N LYS A 6 -0.29 -5.03 8.70
CA LYS A 6 0.50 -5.12 9.92
C LYS A 6 1.88 -5.74 9.70
N ASN A 7 2.04 -6.48 8.61
CA ASN A 7 3.29 -7.15 8.27
C ASN A 7 4.23 -6.27 7.41
N GLY A 8 3.88 -5.00 7.17
CA GLY A 8 4.69 -4.10 6.35
C GLY A 8 4.37 -4.10 4.87
N ASP A 9 3.39 -4.89 4.45
CA ASP A 9 2.95 -4.95 3.05
C ASP A 9 1.94 -3.85 2.73
N VAL A 10 2.03 -3.29 1.53
CA VAL A 10 1.02 -2.41 0.95
C VAL A 10 0.40 -3.09 -0.26
N LEU A 11 -0.91 -3.30 -0.19
CA LEU A 11 -1.70 -3.98 -1.23
C LEU A 11 -2.43 -2.95 -2.06
N VAL A 12 -2.26 -3.00 -3.38
CA VAL A 12 -2.94 -2.12 -4.34
C VAL A 12 -3.90 -2.95 -5.19
N TRP A 13 -5.15 -2.50 -5.25
CA TRP A 13 -6.26 -3.21 -5.87
C TRP A 13 -6.86 -2.40 -7.01
N ASP A 14 -7.19 -3.10 -8.09
CA ASP A 14 -8.04 -2.59 -9.14
C ASP A 14 -9.51 -2.79 -8.76
N TYR A 15 -10.32 -1.73 -8.87
CA TYR A 15 -11.74 -1.82 -8.51
C TYR A 15 -12.55 -2.48 -9.62
N ASP A 16 -12.24 -2.20 -10.89
CA ASP A 16 -13.03 -2.67 -12.04
C ASP A 16 -12.85 -4.16 -12.27
N SER A 17 -11.62 -4.66 -12.13
CA SER A 17 -11.29 -6.08 -12.27
C SER A 17 -11.34 -6.86 -10.95
N ASN A 18 -11.63 -6.18 -9.84
CA ASN A 18 -11.67 -6.74 -8.49
C ASN A 18 -10.46 -7.63 -8.17
N SER A 19 -9.28 -7.20 -8.62
CA SER A 19 -8.04 -7.97 -8.60
C SER A 19 -6.91 -7.22 -7.89
N LEU A 20 -6.00 -7.97 -7.28
CA LEU A 20 -4.78 -7.41 -6.71
C LEU A 20 -3.82 -7.03 -7.84
N LEU A 21 -3.45 -5.76 -7.92
CA LEU A 21 -2.48 -5.25 -8.90
C LEU A 21 -1.06 -5.40 -8.40
N TYR A 22 -0.82 -4.96 -7.15
CA TYR A 22 0.52 -4.92 -6.58
C TYR A 22 0.52 -5.34 -5.11
N ASN A 23 1.55 -6.09 -4.73
CA ASN A 23 1.92 -6.33 -3.35
C ASN A 23 3.30 -5.72 -3.10
N LEU A 24 3.33 -4.52 -2.53
CA LEU A 24 4.55 -3.78 -2.27
C LEU A 24 5.05 -4.14 -0.86
N SER A 25 6.13 -4.90 -0.81
CA SER A 25 6.81 -5.29 0.43
C SER A 25 8.08 -4.46 0.59
N GLY A 26 8.42 -4.10 1.83
CA GLY A 26 9.63 -3.32 2.11
C GLY A 26 9.64 -2.64 3.47
N HIS A 27 8.47 -2.32 4.03
CA HIS A 27 8.40 -1.87 5.41
C HIS A 27 8.65 -3.05 6.36
N SER A 28 9.40 -2.83 7.42
CA SER A 28 9.72 -3.85 8.43
C SER A 28 8.68 -3.93 9.55
N SER A 29 7.70 -3.01 9.54
CA SER A 29 6.72 -2.85 10.61
C SER A 29 5.34 -2.47 10.04
N THR A 30 4.35 -2.35 10.91
CA THR A 30 2.97 -2.04 10.52
C THR A 30 2.89 -0.73 9.73
N VAL A 31 2.36 -0.80 8.52
CA VAL A 31 2.05 0.39 7.72
C VAL A 31 0.88 1.12 8.38
N ARG A 32 1.12 2.35 8.82
CA ARG A 32 0.12 3.16 9.54
C ARG A 32 -0.51 4.25 8.68
N SER A 33 0.14 4.64 7.60
CA SER A 33 -0.36 5.67 6.70
C SER A 33 -0.09 5.29 5.25
N ILE A 34 -1.07 5.61 4.40
CA ILE A 34 -0.99 5.48 2.95
C ILE A 34 -1.61 6.73 2.33
N GLU A 35 -0.89 7.36 1.40
CA GLU A 35 -1.37 8.52 0.65
C GLU A 35 -1.13 8.34 -0.85
N TYR A 36 -2.17 8.63 -1.63
CA TYR A 36 -2.07 8.69 -3.08
C TYR A 36 -1.53 10.05 -3.52
N LEU A 37 -0.43 10.03 -4.25
CA LEU A 37 0.21 11.23 -4.76
C LEU A 37 -0.21 11.48 -6.22
N PRO A 38 -0.09 12.73 -6.69
CA PRO A 38 -0.16 13.02 -8.12
C PRO A 38 0.92 12.20 -8.86
N ASN A 39 0.63 11.77 -10.09
CA ASN A 39 1.50 10.94 -10.95
C ASN A 39 1.52 9.43 -10.62
N ASN A 40 0.44 8.88 -10.06
CA ASN A 40 0.31 7.45 -9.75
C ASN A 40 1.36 6.94 -8.76
N PHE A 41 1.92 7.82 -7.93
CA PHE A 41 2.78 7.41 -6.82
C PHE A 41 1.95 7.16 -5.58
N LEU A 42 2.50 6.32 -4.71
CA LEU A 42 1.89 5.98 -3.43
C LEU A 42 2.96 6.11 -2.36
N ALA A 43 2.69 6.95 -1.36
CA ALA A 43 3.54 7.09 -0.19
C ALA A 43 2.96 6.24 0.94
N SER A 44 3.84 5.49 1.62
CA SER A 44 3.50 4.69 2.78
C SER A 44 4.52 4.92 3.90
N GLY A 45 4.04 4.91 5.14
CA GLY A 45 4.87 5.06 6.34
C GLY A 45 4.57 3.98 7.36
N ASP A 46 5.62 3.35 7.89
CA ASP A 46 5.55 2.38 8.99
C ASP A 46 6.06 2.97 10.31
N GLU A 47 5.65 2.36 11.42
CA GLU A 47 6.21 2.68 12.72
C GLU A 47 7.59 2.04 12.88
N HIS A 48 8.64 2.86 12.95
CA HIS A 48 9.98 2.41 13.34
C HIS A 48 10.25 2.73 14.81
#